data_AF-A0C5X9-F1
#
_entry.id   AF-A0C5X9-F1
#
_cell.length_a   1.000
_cell.length_b   1.000
_cell.length_c   1.000
_cell.angle_alpha   90.00
_cell.angle_beta   90.00
_cell.angle_gamma   90.00
#
_symmetry.space_group_name_H-M   'P 1'
#
loop_
_entity.id
_entity.type
_entity.pdbx_description
1 polymer ?
#
loop_
_entity_poly.entity_id
_entity_poly.type
_entity_poly.pdbx_seq_one_letter_code
_entity_poly.pdbx_strand_id
1 'polypeptide(L)'
;MNCYYHIHNQVTTICIAPHQFQCQRKLCAECQDEHGVDAQHMVSIKKFKQMVKQKLGDAQLDQKYQIASQKAKFKSVISSTQNMLKQFWEELSEAIRWIYEEIEIEVNSFNNIINEDVNPTELSNTEIEQLVQMGHRKNIRCQERFEKFYSVKVRKDVEFSKQ
;
A
#
# COMPACT_ATOMS: atom_id res chain seq x y z
N MET A 1 8.07 -52.44 1.64
CA MET A 1 6.68 -52.16 2.08
C MET A 1 5.84 -53.23 1.42
N ASN A 2 5.15 -54.05 2.22
CA ASN A 2 4.41 -55.20 1.70
C ASN A 2 3.06 -54.73 1.14
N CYS A 3 2.53 -55.48 0.18
CA CYS A 3 1.19 -55.23 -0.32
C CYS A 3 0.16 -55.55 0.77
N TYR A 4 -0.90 -54.75 0.84
CA TYR A 4 -1.98 -54.96 1.82
C TYR A 4 -2.80 -56.21 1.52
N TYR A 5 -3.04 -56.50 0.24
CA TYR A 5 -3.83 -57.67 -0.21
C TYR A 5 -2.98 -58.92 -0.41
N HIS A 6 -1.68 -58.75 -0.70
CA HIS A 6 -0.75 -59.85 -0.94
C HIS A 6 0.41 -59.77 0.07
N ILE A 7 0.21 -60.34 1.26
CA ILE A 7 1.09 -60.13 2.44
C ILE A 7 2.54 -60.55 2.22
N HIS A 8 2.78 -61.56 1.37
CA HIS A 8 4.11 -62.05 1.01
C HIS A 8 4.77 -61.26 -0.12
N ASN A 9 4.03 -60.38 -0.78
CA ASN A 9 4.50 -59.64 -1.94
C ASN A 9 4.93 -58.23 -1.58
N GLN A 10 6.10 -57.84 -2.07
CA GLN A 10 6.60 -56.48 -1.92
C GLN A 10 5.98 -55.56 -2.97
N VAL A 11 5.59 -54.35 -2.54
CA VAL A 11 5.23 -53.28 -3.47
C VAL A 11 6.49 -52.83 -4.23
N THR A 12 6.42 -52.85 -5.55
CA THR A 12 7.55 -52.51 -6.44
C THR A 12 7.24 -51.31 -7.33
N THR A 13 5.96 -51.09 -7.65
CA THR A 13 5.49 -50.07 -8.60
C THR A 13 4.45 -49.14 -7.99
N ILE A 14 4.34 -47.96 -8.59
CA ILE A 14 3.36 -46.93 -8.27
C ILE A 14 2.61 -46.56 -9.54
N CYS A 15 1.28 -46.61 -9.49
CA CYS A 15 0.41 -46.11 -10.53
C CYS A 15 0.27 -44.59 -10.44
N ILE A 16 0.59 -43.91 -11.53
CA ILE A 16 0.50 -42.44 -11.68
C ILE A 16 -0.64 -42.00 -12.59
N ALA A 17 -1.51 -42.93 -13.02
CA ALA A 17 -2.69 -42.58 -13.82
C ALA A 17 -3.62 -41.63 -13.05
N PRO A 18 -4.37 -40.78 -13.78
CA PRO A 18 -5.44 -39.99 -13.19
C PRO A 18 -6.63 -40.92 -12.86
N HIS A 19 -6.79 -41.24 -11.57
CA HIS A 19 -7.97 -41.96 -11.08
C HIS A 19 -8.98 -40.98 -10.50
N GLN A 20 -10.26 -41.15 -10.84
CA GLN A 20 -11.37 -40.39 -10.26
C GLN A 20 -11.75 -40.87 -8.86
N PHE A 21 -11.45 -42.13 -8.53
CA PHE A 21 -11.76 -42.76 -7.25
C PHE A 21 -10.49 -43.14 -6.48
N GLN A 22 -10.62 -43.47 -5.19
CA GLN A 22 -9.53 -43.93 -4.32
C GLN A 22 -9.05 -45.34 -4.72
N CYS A 23 -8.38 -45.44 -5.87
CA CYS A 23 -7.72 -46.67 -6.30
C CYS A 23 -6.41 -46.85 -5.54
N GLN A 24 -6.06 -48.11 -5.24
CA GLN A 24 -4.75 -48.44 -4.68
C GLN A 24 -3.66 -48.10 -5.70
N ARG A 25 -2.81 -47.13 -5.39
CA ARG A 25 -1.72 -46.70 -6.29
C ARG A 25 -0.40 -47.43 -6.06
N LYS A 26 -0.25 -48.12 -4.93
CA LYS A 26 0.97 -48.87 -4.57
C LYS A 26 0.74 -50.33 -4.87
N LEU A 27 1.42 -50.86 -5.88
CA LEU A 27 1.13 -52.17 -6.44
C LEU A 27 2.33 -53.13 -6.24
N CYS A 28 2.04 -54.37 -5.87
CA CYS A 28 2.94 -55.49 -6.13
C CYS A 28 2.69 -56.03 -7.56
N ALA A 29 3.46 -57.02 -7.99
CA ALA A 29 3.31 -57.62 -9.32
C ALA A 29 1.88 -58.11 -9.58
N GLU A 30 1.30 -58.89 -8.68
CA GLU A 30 -0.08 -59.40 -8.82
C GLU A 30 -1.12 -58.27 -8.89
N CYS A 31 -1.05 -57.28 -7.98
CA CYS A 31 -1.96 -56.14 -8.05
C CYS A 31 -1.76 -55.29 -9.31
N GLN A 32 -0.58 -55.30 -9.93
CA GLN A 32 -0.32 -54.58 -11.15
C GLN A 32 -1.02 -55.23 -12.34
N ASP A 33 -1.00 -56.56 -12.42
CA ASP A 33 -1.67 -57.32 -13.48
C ASP A 33 -3.20 -57.15 -13.39
N GLU A 34 -3.73 -57.08 -12.17
CA GLU A 34 -5.17 -56.85 -11.92
C GLU A 34 -5.59 -55.38 -12.07
N HIS A 35 -4.66 -54.42 -12.02
CA HIS A 35 -5.01 -52.99 -11.96
C HIS A 35 -5.67 -52.48 -13.24
N GLY A 36 -5.46 -53.16 -14.37
CA GLY A 36 -6.07 -52.83 -15.66
C GLY A 36 -5.66 -51.48 -16.24
N VAL A 37 -4.57 -50.88 -15.73
CA VAL A 37 -4.02 -49.61 -16.20
C VAL A 37 -2.75 -49.88 -17.01
N ASP A 38 -2.61 -49.16 -18.13
CA ASP A 38 -1.45 -49.30 -19.02
C ASP A 38 -0.11 -49.16 -18.28
N ALA A 39 0.87 -49.98 -18.69
CA ALA A 39 2.22 -49.98 -18.15
C ALA A 39 2.93 -48.62 -18.24
N GLN A 40 2.55 -47.75 -19.18
CA GLN A 40 3.08 -46.38 -19.30
C GLN A 40 2.78 -45.49 -18.07
N HIS A 41 1.72 -45.83 -17.33
CA HIS A 41 1.34 -45.15 -16.10
C HIS A 41 1.86 -45.86 -14.84
N MET A 42 2.69 -46.88 -15.01
CA MET A 42 3.34 -47.59 -13.92
C MET A 42 4.80 -47.17 -13.83
N VAL A 43 5.21 -46.71 -12.66
CA VAL A 43 6.61 -46.33 -12.40
C VAL A 43 7.14 -47.09 -11.21
N SER A 44 8.41 -47.48 -11.27
CA SER A 44 9.07 -48.07 -10.09
C SER A 44 9.10 -47.06 -8.95
N ILE A 45 9.04 -47.55 -7.70
CA ILE A 45 9.13 -46.69 -6.51
C ILE A 45 10.39 -45.81 -6.55
N LYS A 46 11.51 -46.33 -7.05
CA LYS A 46 12.77 -45.57 -7.17
C LYS A 46 12.61 -44.38 -8.12
N LYS A 47 12.01 -44.61 -9.31
CA LYS A 47 11.77 -43.57 -10.31
C LYS A 47 10.75 -42.55 -9.79
N PHE A 48 9.68 -43.01 -9.14
CA PHE A 48 8.69 -42.13 -8.52
C PHE A 48 9.33 -41.20 -7.46
N LYS A 49 10.19 -41.74 -6.59
CA LYS A 49 10.92 -40.94 -5.59
C LYS A 49 11.81 -39.87 -6.25
N GLN A 50 12.45 -40.18 -7.37
CA GLN A 50 13.23 -39.20 -8.14
C GLN A 50 12.34 -38.11 -8.73
N MET A 51 11.23 -38.48 -9.36
CA MET A 51 10.25 -37.53 -9.92
C MET A 51 9.71 -36.57 -8.85
N VAL A 52 9.35 -37.09 -7.66
CA VAL A 52 8.88 -36.27 -6.54
C VAL A 52 9.97 -35.31 -6.06
N LYS A 53 11.21 -35.77 -5.90
CA LYS A 53 12.33 -34.90 -5.50
C LYS A 53 12.60 -33.80 -6.52
N GLN A 54 12.56 -34.13 -7.80
CA GLN A 54 12.74 -33.17 -8.88
C GLN A 54 11.63 -32.12 -8.87
N LYS A 55 10.36 -32.54 -8.85
CA LYS A 55 9.21 -31.63 -8.78
C LYS A 55 9.26 -30.72 -7.55
N LEU A 56 9.69 -31.24 -6.40
CA LEU A 56 9.86 -30.44 -5.19
C LEU A 56 10.97 -29.39 -5.35
N GLY A 57 12.09 -29.75 -5.98
CA GLY A 57 13.18 -28.82 -6.30
C GLY A 57 12.74 -27.71 -7.24
N ASP A 58 12.01 -28.07 -8.31
CA ASP A 58 11.47 -27.11 -9.28
C ASP A 58 10.51 -26.12 -8.60
N ALA A 59 9.58 -26.61 -7.78
CA ALA A 59 8.63 -25.77 -7.05
C ALA A 59 9.31 -24.80 -6.07
N GLN A 60 10.40 -25.24 -5.41
CA GLN A 60 11.19 -24.36 -4.52
C GLN A 60 11.93 -23.27 -5.28
N LEU A 61 12.44 -23.55 -6.48
CA LEU A 61 13.09 -22.55 -7.34
C LEU A 61 12.09 -21.50 -7.81
N ASP A 62 10.90 -21.91 -8.25
CA ASP A 62 9.82 -21.01 -8.65
C ASP A 62 9.40 -20.09 -7.49
N GLN A 63 9.23 -20.65 -6.28
CA GLN A 63 8.86 -19.87 -5.11
C GLN A 63 9.93 -18.83 -4.75
N LYS A 64 11.22 -19.19 -4.83
CA LYS A 64 12.33 -18.25 -4.59
C LYS A 64 12.33 -17.10 -5.60
N TYR A 65 12.11 -17.41 -6.88
CA TYR A 65 12.04 -16.39 -7.94
C TYR A 65 10.85 -15.44 -7.73
N GLN A 66 9.68 -15.98 -7.40
CA GLN A 66 8.50 -15.18 -7.10
C GLN A 66 8.71 -14.24 -5.90
N ILE A 67 9.32 -14.74 -4.81
CA ILE A 67 9.65 -13.92 -3.64
C ILE A 67 10.65 -12.81 -4.00
N ALA A 68 11.68 -13.12 -4.80
CA ALA A 68 12.64 -12.12 -5.24
C ALA A 68 11.98 -11.02 -6.09
N SER A 69 11.10 -11.40 -7.02
CA SER A 69 10.32 -10.45 -7.84
C SER A 69 9.41 -9.57 -6.98
N GLN A 70 8.71 -10.15 -6.00
CA GLN A 70 7.87 -9.38 -5.07
C GLN A 70 8.69 -8.38 -4.26
N LYS A 71 9.84 -8.79 -3.72
CA LYS A 71 10.74 -7.88 -2.98
C LYS A 71 11.23 -6.72 -3.85
N ALA A 72 11.59 -6.98 -5.10
CA ALA A 72 12.01 -5.93 -6.03
C ALA A 72 10.87 -4.92 -6.30
N LYS A 73 9.65 -5.41 -6.52
CA LYS A 73 8.46 -4.55 -6.68
C LYS A 73 8.19 -3.70 -5.45
N PHE A 74 8.21 -4.29 -4.25
CA PHE A 74 8.02 -3.55 -3.01
C PHE A 74 9.07 -2.45 -2.83
N LYS A 75 10.35 -2.76 -3.09
CA LYS A 75 11.43 -1.76 -3.01
C LYS A 75 11.18 -0.59 -3.97
N SER A 76 10.77 -0.89 -5.21
CA SER A 76 10.44 0.14 -6.20
C SER A 76 9.28 1.04 -5.76
N VAL A 77 8.20 0.45 -5.24
CA VAL A 77 7.04 1.21 -4.73
C VAL A 77 7.46 2.12 -3.58
N ILE A 78 8.20 1.59 -2.59
CA ILE A 78 8.67 2.37 -1.44
C ILE A 78 9.53 3.55 -1.90
N SER A 79 10.49 3.33 -2.80
CA SER A 79 11.35 4.40 -3.31
C SER A 79 10.55 5.46 -4.07
N SER A 80 9.54 5.05 -4.86
CA SER A 80 8.65 5.99 -5.55
C SER A 80 7.84 6.82 -4.56
N THR A 81 7.25 6.19 -3.54
CA THR A 81 6.48 6.89 -2.50
C THR A 81 7.36 7.87 -1.72
N GLN A 82 8.58 7.48 -1.37
CA GLN A 82 9.52 8.36 -0.69
C GLN A 82 9.86 9.60 -1.52
N ASN A 83 10.09 9.43 -2.82
CA ASN A 83 10.35 10.56 -3.72
C ASN A 83 9.14 11.49 -3.82
N MET A 84 7.94 10.94 -3.95
CA MET A 84 6.69 11.72 -4.00
C MET A 84 6.47 12.52 -2.71
N LEU A 85 6.69 11.90 -1.54
CA LEU A 85 6.59 12.59 -0.25
C LEU A 85 7.62 13.71 -0.12
N LYS A 86 8.83 13.50 -0.64
CA LYS A 86 9.87 14.53 -0.66
C LYS A 86 9.46 15.73 -1.52
N GLN A 87 8.94 15.49 -2.72
CA GLN A 87 8.43 16.55 -3.60
C GLN A 87 7.28 17.32 -2.95
N PHE A 88 6.31 16.61 -2.36
CA PHE A 88 5.22 17.25 -1.64
C PHE A 88 5.72 18.13 -0.48
N TRP A 89 6.75 17.67 0.24
CA TRP A 89 7.36 18.45 1.32
C TRP A 89 8.08 19.70 0.81
N GLU A 90 8.80 19.59 -0.31
CA GLU A 90 9.46 20.72 -0.98
C GLU A 90 8.43 21.78 -1.42
N GLU A 91 7.36 21.36 -2.10
CA GLU A 91 6.26 22.24 -2.53
C GLU A 91 5.55 22.91 -1.34
N LEU A 92 5.26 22.16 -0.27
CA LEU A 92 4.64 22.71 0.93
C LEU A 92 5.55 23.74 1.61
N SER A 93 6.85 23.45 1.67
CA SER A 93 7.83 24.36 2.27
C SER A 93 7.94 25.66 1.48
N GLU A 94 7.91 25.58 0.15
CA GLU A 94 7.91 26.75 -0.73
C GLU A 94 6.62 27.57 -0.57
N ALA A 95 5.46 26.92 -0.52
CA ALA A 95 4.19 27.61 -0.29
C ALA A 95 4.17 28.34 1.06
N ILE A 96 4.67 27.71 2.12
CA ILE A 96 4.80 28.33 3.45
C ILE A 96 5.72 29.55 3.39
N ARG A 97 6.88 29.43 2.73
CA ARG A 97 7.83 30.53 2.56
C ARG A 97 7.17 31.72 1.85
N TRP A 98 6.47 31.46 0.75
CA TRP A 98 5.77 32.50 -0.02
C TRP A 98 4.71 33.21 0.84
N ILE A 99 3.95 32.48 1.65
CA ILE A 99 2.98 33.07 2.58
C ILE A 99 3.67 33.99 3.59
N TYR A 100 4.83 33.60 4.12
CA TYR A 100 5.58 34.47 5.04
C TYR A 100 6.13 35.72 4.37
N GLU A 101 6.66 35.60 3.15
CA GLU A 101 7.13 36.73 2.35
C GLU A 101 5.99 37.74 2.09
N GLU A 102 4.80 37.25 1.71
CA GLU A 102 3.61 38.09 1.52
C GLU A 102 3.17 38.80 2.82
N ILE A 103 3.17 38.08 3.96
CA ILE A 103 2.85 38.69 5.26
C ILE A 103 3.86 39.79 5.61
N GLU A 104 5.15 39.56 5.36
CA GLU A 104 6.20 40.55 5.64
C GLU A 104 6.04 41.80 4.77
N ILE A 105 5.71 41.64 3.48
CA ILE A 105 5.41 42.75 2.58
C ILE A 105 4.19 43.54 3.08
N GLU A 106 3.10 42.87 3.45
CA GLU A 106 1.90 43.53 4.00
C GLU A 106 2.22 44.30 5.30
N VAL A 107 3.00 43.71 6.22
CA VAL A 107 3.39 44.34 7.49
C VAL A 107 4.29 45.55 7.25
N ASN A 108 5.25 45.47 6.33
CA ASN A 108 6.13 46.58 6.00
C ASN A 108 5.36 47.74 5.34
N SER A 109 4.43 47.43 4.44
CA SER A 109 3.52 48.43 3.86
C SER A 109 2.71 49.15 4.94
N PHE A 110 2.18 48.42 5.92
CA PHE A 110 1.46 48.99 7.07
C PHE A 110 2.35 49.89 7.93
N ASN A 111 3.56 49.45 8.25
CA ASN A 111 4.50 50.20 9.06
C ASN A 111 4.91 51.51 8.36
N ASN A 112 5.09 51.51 7.04
CA ASN A 112 5.41 52.73 6.31
C ASN A 112 4.27 53.75 6.39
N ILE A 113 3.02 53.33 6.19
CA ILE A 113 1.85 54.23 6.25
C ILE A 113 1.68 54.85 7.66
N ILE A 114 1.94 54.07 8.73
CA ILE A 114 1.73 54.54 10.11
C ILE A 114 2.90 55.35 10.66
N ASN A 115 4.14 54.95 10.35
CA ASN A 115 5.32 55.62 10.91
C ASN A 115 5.68 56.91 10.19
N GLU A 116 5.08 57.19 9.03
CA GLU A 116 5.28 58.47 8.32
C GLU A 116 4.51 59.65 8.96
N ASP A 117 3.79 59.43 10.08
CA ASP A 117 3.07 60.48 10.85
C ASP A 117 2.17 61.36 9.95
N VAL A 118 1.71 60.78 8.84
CA VAL A 118 0.94 61.47 7.80
C VAL A 118 -0.43 61.78 8.36
N ASN A 119 -0.80 63.05 8.32
CA ASN A 119 -2.14 63.48 8.67
C ASN A 119 -3.14 62.72 7.75
N PRO A 120 -4.19 62.06 8.27
CA PRO A 120 -5.12 61.28 7.44
C PRO A 120 -5.75 62.05 6.28
N THR A 121 -5.79 63.39 6.35
CA THR A 121 -6.26 64.27 5.26
C THR A 121 -5.23 64.46 4.13
N GLU A 122 -3.98 64.06 4.33
CA GLU A 122 -2.87 64.15 3.38
C GLU A 122 -2.61 62.80 2.68
N LEU A 123 -3.27 61.72 3.13
CA LEU A 123 -3.24 60.43 2.46
C LEU A 123 -3.94 60.51 1.10
N SER A 124 -3.34 59.90 0.10
CA SER A 124 -3.99 59.70 -1.19
C SER A 124 -5.19 58.75 -1.05
N ASN A 125 -6.16 58.88 -1.95
CA ASN A 125 -7.32 57.97 -1.99
C ASN A 125 -6.88 56.49 -2.11
N THR A 126 -5.75 56.22 -2.75
CA THR A 126 -5.18 54.87 -2.88
C THR A 126 -4.71 54.32 -1.53
N GLU A 127 -4.04 55.13 -0.71
CA GLU A 127 -3.59 54.73 0.64
C GLU A 127 -4.78 54.54 1.59
N ILE A 128 -5.82 55.38 1.47
CA ILE A 128 -7.07 55.22 2.21
C ILE A 128 -7.80 53.93 1.80
N GLU A 129 -7.90 53.63 0.51
CA GLU A 129 -8.48 52.37 0.02
C GLU A 129 -7.69 51.15 0.50
N GLN A 130 -6.36 51.23 0.54
CA GLN A 130 -5.51 50.17 1.10
C GLN A 130 -5.82 49.96 2.60
N LEU A 131 -5.94 51.03 3.39
CA LEU A 131 -6.32 50.96 4.81
C LEU A 131 -7.72 50.37 5.02
N VAL A 132 -8.69 50.73 4.18
CA VAL A 132 -10.05 50.18 4.22
C VAL A 132 -10.06 48.69 3.87
N GLN A 133 -9.37 48.29 2.80
CA GLN A 133 -9.25 46.89 2.41
C GLN A 133 -8.56 46.06 3.50
N MET A 134 -7.55 46.61 4.18
CA MET A 134 -6.88 45.97 5.31
C MET A 134 -7.81 45.79 6.52
N GLY A 135 -8.58 46.82 6.88
CA GLY A 135 -9.60 46.74 7.94
C GLY A 135 -10.66 45.69 7.64
N HIS A 136 -11.07 45.60 6.36
CA HIS A 136 -12.03 44.60 5.90
C HIS A 136 -11.47 43.18 5.92
N ARG A 137 -10.21 42.96 5.49
CA ARG A 137 -9.52 41.66 5.57
C ARG A 137 -9.36 41.15 7.00
N LYS A 138 -9.04 42.02 7.97
CA LYS A 138 -9.00 41.67 9.41
C LYS A 138 -10.36 41.21 9.93
N ASN A 139 -11.44 41.86 9.48
CA ASN A 139 -12.81 41.52 9.88
C ASN A 139 -13.22 40.13 9.36
N ILE A 140 -12.94 39.84 8.08
CA ILE A 140 -13.24 38.55 7.45
C ILE A 140 -12.44 37.40 8.10
N ARG A 141 -11.12 37.56 8.33
CA ARG A 141 -10.30 36.53 8.99
C ARG A 141 -10.74 36.26 10.44
N CYS A 142 -11.22 37.27 11.16
CA CYS A 142 -11.80 37.09 12.50
C CYS A 142 -13.12 36.32 12.44
N GLN A 143 -13.97 36.63 11.46
CA GLN A 143 -15.25 35.95 11.26
C GLN A 143 -15.08 34.46 10.89
N GLU A 144 -14.19 34.14 9.94
CA GLU A 144 -13.91 32.75 9.53
C GLU A 144 -13.30 31.90 10.67
N ARG A 145 -12.45 32.50 11.52
CA ARG A 145 -11.93 31.82 12.72
C ARG A 145 -13.03 31.53 13.73
N PHE A 146 -13.97 32.45 13.91
CA PHE A 146 -15.12 32.26 14.78
C PHE A 146 -16.00 31.11 14.26
N GLU A 147 -16.34 31.10 12.97
CA GLU A 147 -17.17 30.06 12.35
C GLU A 147 -16.51 28.67 12.37
N LYS A 148 -15.20 28.57 12.13
CA LYS A 148 -14.45 27.31 12.30
C LYS A 148 -14.43 26.82 13.75
N PHE A 149 -14.29 27.72 14.72
CA PHE A 149 -14.29 27.35 16.14
C PHE A 149 -15.67 26.84 16.60
N TYR A 150 -16.75 27.49 16.15
CA TYR A 150 -18.13 27.08 16.45
C TYR A 150 -18.52 25.77 15.76
N SER A 151 -18.15 25.58 14.50
CA SER A 151 -18.46 24.34 13.77
C SER A 151 -17.74 23.10 14.34
N VAL A 152 -16.52 23.26 14.87
CA VAL A 152 -15.80 22.18 15.57
C VAL A 152 -16.41 21.86 16.94
N LYS A 153 -16.89 22.88 17.67
CA LYS A 153 -17.52 22.70 18.98
C LYS A 153 -18.89 22.01 18.88
N VAL A 154 -19.73 22.43 17.93
CA VAL A 154 -21.05 21.83 17.67
C VAL A 154 -20.94 20.37 17.22
N ARG A 155 -19.90 20.00 16.45
CA ARG A 155 -19.68 18.58 16.10
C ARG A 155 -19.34 17.71 17.30
N LYS A 156 -18.52 18.20 18.22
CA LYS A 156 -18.16 17.45 19.44
C LYS A 156 -19.36 17.27 20.39
N ASP A 157 -20.20 18.29 20.53
CA ASP A 157 -21.38 18.23 21.41
C ASP A 157 -22.49 17.32 20.84
N VAL A 158 -22.59 17.20 19.51
CA VAL A 158 -23.51 16.26 18.82
C VAL A 158 -23.02 14.81 18.87
N GLU A 159 -21.70 14.58 18.95
CA GLU A 159 -21.14 13.23 19.11
C GLU A 159 -21.22 12.74 20.57
N PHE A 160 -21.07 13.62 21.56
CA PHE A 160 -21.21 13.28 22.99
C PHE A 160 -22.65 13.03 23.45
N SER A 161 -23.65 13.58 22.76
CA SER A 161 -25.08 13.37 23.08
C SER A 161 -25.68 12.09 22.47
N LYS A 162 -24.86 11.31 21.73
CA LYS A 162 -25.24 10.04 21.09
C LYS A 162 -24.64 8.80 21.78
N GLN A 163 -23.97 8.96 22.92
CA GLN A 163 -23.51 7.89 23.81
C GLN A 163 -24.35 7.89 25.09
#